data_AF-A0A3Q3C8H4-F1
#
_entry.id   AF-A0A3Q3C8H4-F1
#
_cell.length_a   1.000
_cell.length_b   1.000
_cell.length_c   1.000
_cell.angle_alpha   90.00
_cell.angle_beta   90.00
_cell.angle_gamma   90.00
#
_symmetry.space_group_name_H-M   'P 1'
#
loop_
_entity.id
_entity.type
_entity.pdbx_description
1 polymer ?
#
loop_
_entity_poly.entity_id
_entity_poly.type
_entity_poly.pdbx_seq_one_letter_code
_entity_poly.pdbx_strand_id
1 'polypeptide(L)'
;ALPIKEFGSITVHWYKQSAGDGLKLIVTLSKSAPPEYSPEFSRKRFNVENANNVCNLTVLKTVQEDEGIYHCGIAEWMYPIQWSETYLSVKGHTQMTSNYTVVQWPPVLDPLHPGESVTLQCSIISVFDKATCSEDLSVFWFRAESNKSHPNIIYTHGNTHDECENRSEAQKRCVYRFSKNVSSSDAGTYYCAVDICGEILFGNGTALKLEYVNHLKVSVIKHYNSDDQLNYAALNFSERKTRGRRKRDITEDSVYSQVKS
;
A
#
# COMPACT_ATOMS: atom_id res chain seq x y z
N ALA A 1 43.69 -7.19 -34.18
CA ALA A 1 42.87 -6.97 -32.98
C ALA A 1 41.47 -7.52 -33.27
N LEU A 2 41.02 -8.54 -32.52
CA LEU A 2 39.63 -9.00 -32.60
C LEU A 2 38.72 -7.92 -32.00
N PRO A 3 37.54 -7.65 -32.58
CA PRO A 3 36.63 -6.66 -32.01
C PRO A 3 36.17 -7.17 -30.66
N ILE A 4 36.36 -6.34 -29.63
CA ILE A 4 35.83 -6.57 -28.30
C ILE A 4 34.30 -6.55 -28.44
N LYS A 5 33.70 -7.74 -28.47
CA LYS A 5 32.25 -7.92 -28.44
C LYS A 5 31.77 -7.30 -27.12
N GLU A 6 30.90 -6.30 -27.17
CA GLU A 6 30.27 -5.73 -25.97
C GLU A 6 29.56 -6.85 -25.19
N PHE A 7 30.20 -7.37 -24.14
CA PHE A 7 29.65 -8.41 -23.25
C PHE A 7 28.76 -7.77 -22.18
N GLY A 8 27.60 -7.26 -22.63
CA GLY A 8 26.55 -6.75 -21.75
C GLY A 8 25.17 -6.99 -22.35
N SER A 9 24.79 -8.25 -22.57
CA SER A 9 23.44 -8.57 -23.05
C SER A 9 22.46 -8.45 -21.88
N ILE A 10 21.84 -7.29 -21.73
CA ILE A 10 20.68 -7.14 -20.84
C ILE A 10 19.51 -7.88 -21.49
N THR A 11 18.86 -8.71 -20.67
CA THR A 11 17.67 -9.47 -21.05
C THR A 11 16.53 -9.08 -20.14
N VAL A 12 15.33 -8.94 -20.70
CA VAL A 12 14.12 -8.61 -19.96
C VAL A 12 13.14 -9.76 -20.10
N HIS A 13 12.60 -10.22 -18.99
CA HIS A 13 11.65 -11.33 -18.95
C HIS A 13 10.33 -10.85 -18.36
N TRP A 14 9.23 -11.22 -19.00
CA TRP A 14 7.89 -11.00 -18.46
C TRP A 14 7.27 -12.32 -18.06
N TYR A 15 6.73 -12.40 -16.85
CA TYR A 15 6.00 -13.55 -16.33
C TYR A 15 4.59 -13.15 -15.94
N LYS A 16 3.66 -14.09 -16.05
CA LYS A 16 2.32 -14.00 -15.49
C LYS A 16 2.17 -15.02 -14.37
N GLN A 17 1.51 -14.61 -13.30
CA GLN A 17 1.08 -15.47 -12.21
C GLN A 17 -0.42 -15.29 -11.99
N SER A 18 -1.19 -16.31 -12.35
CA SER A 18 -2.62 -16.38 -12.06
C SER A 18 -2.84 -16.90 -10.63
N ALA A 19 -4.02 -16.64 -10.06
CA ALA A 19 -4.35 -17.13 -8.72
C ALA A 19 -4.26 -18.67 -8.65
N GLY A 20 -3.52 -19.20 -7.68
CA GLY A 20 -3.29 -20.64 -7.52
C GLY A 20 -2.21 -21.25 -8.45
N ASP A 21 -1.74 -20.49 -9.44
CA ASP A 21 -0.72 -20.94 -10.41
C ASP A 21 0.69 -20.45 -10.05
N GLY A 22 1.70 -21.14 -10.58
CA GLY A 22 3.11 -20.68 -10.58
C GLY A 22 3.40 -19.61 -11.64
N LEU A 23 4.64 -19.10 -11.64
CA LEU A 23 5.12 -18.15 -12.67
C LEU A 23 5.17 -18.82 -14.04
N LYS A 24 4.45 -18.24 -15.02
CA LYS A 24 4.51 -18.63 -16.44
C LYS A 24 5.22 -17.55 -17.24
N LEU A 25 6.31 -17.92 -17.93
CA LEU A 25 7.05 -16.99 -18.80
C LEU A 25 6.17 -16.59 -20.00
N ILE A 26 5.96 -15.29 -20.19
CA ILE A 26 5.24 -14.73 -21.34
C ILE A 26 6.20 -14.54 -22.51
N VAL A 27 7.26 -13.74 -22.29
CA VAL A 27 8.18 -13.31 -23.34
C VAL A 27 9.56 -12.97 -22.77
N THR A 28 10.59 -13.32 -23.53
CA THR A 28 11.98 -12.91 -23.33
C THR A 28 12.37 -11.89 -24.39
N LEU A 29 12.94 -10.78 -23.93
CA LEU A 29 13.44 -9.68 -24.73
C LEU A 29 14.95 -9.63 -24.62
N SER A 30 15.61 -9.45 -25.75
CA SER A 30 17.05 -9.17 -25.79
C SER A 30 17.33 -8.04 -26.77
N LYS A 31 18.42 -7.30 -26.52
CA LYS A 31 18.83 -6.19 -27.38
C LYS A 31 19.16 -6.62 -28.81
N SER A 32 19.62 -7.86 -28.98
CA SER A 32 20.19 -8.36 -30.24
C SER A 32 19.29 -9.36 -30.98
N ALA A 33 18.14 -9.72 -30.42
CA ALA A 33 17.23 -10.69 -31.02
C ALA A 33 15.76 -10.21 -30.94
N PRO A 34 14.89 -10.69 -31.83
CA PRO A 34 13.46 -10.43 -31.72
C PRO A 34 12.88 -11.01 -30.41
N PRO A 35 11.76 -10.47 -29.91
CA PRO A 35 11.05 -11.01 -28.76
C PRO A 35 10.67 -12.48 -28.94
N GLU A 36 11.03 -13.31 -27.97
CA GLU A 36 10.76 -14.76 -27.96
C GLU A 36 9.60 -15.04 -26.99
N TYR A 37 8.49 -15.54 -27.52
CA TYR A 37 7.29 -15.84 -26.73
C TYR A 37 7.22 -17.32 -26.38
N SER A 38 6.76 -17.63 -25.17
CA SER A 38 6.44 -19.01 -24.80
C SER A 38 5.21 -19.51 -25.58
N PRO A 39 5.05 -20.84 -25.77
CA PRO A 39 4.00 -21.42 -26.63
C PRO A 39 2.56 -21.00 -26.28
N GLU A 40 2.27 -20.75 -24.99
CA GLU A 40 0.96 -20.35 -24.48
C GLU A 40 0.60 -18.88 -24.77
N PHE A 41 1.59 -18.06 -25.14
CA PHE A 41 1.45 -16.62 -25.30
C PHE A 41 1.74 -16.20 -26.75
N SER A 42 1.10 -15.12 -27.19
CA SER A 42 1.30 -14.62 -28.55
C SER A 42 1.43 -13.11 -28.57
N ARG A 43 2.27 -12.60 -29.50
CA ARG A 43 2.42 -11.17 -29.78
C ARG A 43 1.09 -10.45 -30.06
N LYS A 44 0.10 -11.17 -30.61
CA LYS A 44 -1.22 -10.60 -30.92
C LYS A 44 -2.02 -10.21 -29.67
N ARG A 45 -1.77 -10.88 -28.54
CA ARG A 45 -2.40 -10.58 -27.23
C ARG A 45 -1.45 -9.85 -26.27
N PHE A 46 -0.17 -10.17 -26.30
CA PHE A 46 0.84 -9.60 -25.41
C PHE A 46 1.89 -8.90 -26.26
N ASN A 47 1.83 -7.58 -26.34
CA ASN A 47 2.75 -6.79 -27.14
C ASN A 47 3.85 -6.17 -26.28
N VAL A 48 5.08 -6.21 -26.75
CA VAL A 48 6.24 -5.58 -26.11
C VAL A 48 6.99 -4.74 -27.12
N GLU A 49 7.39 -3.54 -26.71
CA GLU A 49 8.27 -2.68 -27.49
C GLU A 49 9.72 -2.95 -27.07
N ASN A 50 10.59 -3.20 -28.04
CA ASN A 50 12.01 -3.45 -27.75
C ASN A 50 12.71 -2.10 -27.50
N ALA A 51 12.45 -1.52 -26.32
CA ALA A 51 13.09 -0.29 -25.87
C ALA A 51 14.07 -0.64 -24.74
N ASN A 52 15.35 -0.34 -24.99
CA ASN A 52 16.51 -0.49 -24.11
C ASN A 52 16.18 -0.55 -22.60
N ASN A 53 16.07 -1.78 -22.06
CA ASN A 53 15.94 -2.08 -20.62
C ASN A 53 14.64 -1.57 -19.96
N VAL A 54 13.56 -1.37 -20.72
CA VAL A 54 12.29 -0.92 -20.17
C VAL A 54 11.31 -2.09 -20.03
N CYS A 55 10.74 -2.23 -18.84
CA CYS A 55 9.66 -3.17 -18.54
C CYS A 55 8.31 -2.61 -19.03
N ASN A 56 8.04 -2.66 -20.33
CA ASN A 56 6.74 -2.32 -20.89
C ASN A 56 6.08 -3.54 -21.56
N LEU A 57 4.93 -3.94 -21.03
CA LEU A 57 4.07 -4.98 -21.59
C LEU A 57 2.66 -4.42 -21.81
N THR A 58 2.15 -4.59 -23.01
CA THR A 58 0.79 -4.19 -23.38
C THR A 58 -0.05 -5.44 -23.61
N VAL A 59 -1.06 -5.65 -22.76
CA VAL A 59 -2.05 -6.71 -22.95
C VAL A 59 -3.20 -6.17 -23.81
N LEU A 60 -3.35 -6.73 -25.02
CA LEU A 60 -4.35 -6.35 -26.01
C LEU A 60 -5.60 -7.20 -25.85
N LYS A 61 -6.78 -6.55 -25.89
CA LYS A 61 -8.10 -7.21 -25.73
C LYS A 61 -8.16 -8.06 -24.46
N THR A 62 -7.96 -7.41 -23.31
CA THR A 62 -7.99 -8.03 -21.98
C THR A 62 -9.29 -8.80 -21.74
N VAL A 63 -9.17 -10.05 -21.30
CA VAL A 63 -10.27 -10.92 -20.85
C VAL A 63 -10.11 -11.26 -19.37
N GLN A 64 -11.13 -11.86 -18.75
CA GLN A 64 -11.11 -12.16 -17.31
C GLN A 64 -9.93 -13.06 -16.93
N GLU A 65 -9.57 -14.00 -17.80
CA GLU A 65 -8.45 -14.92 -17.59
C GLU A 65 -7.10 -14.19 -17.56
N ASP A 66 -7.00 -12.95 -18.06
CA ASP A 66 -5.78 -12.16 -18.04
C ASP A 66 -5.52 -11.52 -16.67
N GLU A 67 -6.47 -11.56 -15.73
CA GLU A 67 -6.28 -11.12 -14.35
C GLU A 67 -5.18 -11.92 -13.65
N GLY A 68 -4.33 -11.21 -12.90
CA GLY A 68 -3.19 -11.82 -12.20
C GLY A 68 -2.04 -10.84 -11.98
N ILE A 69 -0.97 -11.35 -11.38
CA ILE A 69 0.26 -10.61 -11.13
C ILE A 69 1.21 -10.77 -12.32
N TYR A 70 1.73 -9.66 -12.82
CA TYR A 70 2.71 -9.62 -13.90
C TYR A 70 4.05 -9.19 -13.32
N HIS A 71 5.08 -9.98 -13.60
CA HIS A 71 6.43 -9.78 -13.09
C HIS A 71 7.37 -9.45 -14.25
N CYS A 72 8.11 -8.36 -14.12
CA CYS A 72 9.23 -8.04 -14.98
C CYS A 72 10.55 -8.35 -14.28
N GLY A 73 11.42 -9.13 -14.93
CA GLY A 73 12.78 -9.41 -14.48
C GLY A 73 13.78 -8.85 -15.48
N ILE A 74 14.63 -7.90 -15.05
CA ILE A 74 15.75 -7.39 -15.85
C ILE A 74 17.02 -8.12 -15.38
N ALA A 75 17.57 -8.95 -16.26
CA ALA A 75 18.79 -9.70 -16.03
C ALA A 75 19.96 -9.07 -16.80
N GLU A 76 20.96 -8.61 -16.06
CA GLU A 76 22.21 -8.06 -16.60
C GLU A 76 23.38 -8.95 -16.16
N TRP A 77 24.36 -9.15 -17.04
CA TRP A 77 25.54 -9.93 -16.71
C TRP A 77 26.28 -9.30 -15.52
N MET A 78 26.60 -10.11 -14.51
CA MET A 78 27.34 -9.71 -13.29
C MET A 78 26.51 -8.94 -12.22
N TYR A 79 25.21 -8.69 -12.45
CA TYR A 79 24.32 -8.07 -11.46
C TYR A 79 23.13 -8.96 -11.10
N PRO A 80 22.58 -8.83 -9.88
CA PRO A 80 21.35 -9.54 -9.52
C PRO A 80 20.19 -9.08 -10.39
N ILE A 81 19.26 -10.01 -10.67
CA ILE A 81 18.06 -9.71 -11.45
C ILE A 81 17.22 -8.69 -10.69
N GLN A 82 16.87 -7.59 -11.36
CA GLN A 82 15.95 -6.60 -10.82
C GLN A 82 14.52 -7.02 -11.14
N TRP A 83 13.70 -7.16 -10.11
CA TRP A 83 12.31 -7.55 -10.24
C TRP A 83 11.37 -6.37 -10.02
N SER A 84 10.29 -6.34 -10.77
CA SER A 84 9.18 -5.41 -10.59
C SER A 84 7.87 -6.14 -10.82
N GLU A 85 6.87 -5.88 -9.99
CA GLU A 85 5.59 -6.56 -10.04
C GLU A 85 4.43 -5.57 -10.18
N THR A 86 3.36 -6.02 -10.83
CA THR A 86 2.13 -5.25 -11.00
C THR A 86 0.95 -6.20 -11.09
N TYR A 87 -0.11 -5.89 -10.35
CA TYR A 87 -1.38 -6.61 -10.45
C TYR A 87 -2.28 -6.00 -11.53
N LEU A 88 -2.75 -6.82 -12.46
CA LEU A 88 -3.77 -6.44 -13.44
C LEU A 88 -5.11 -6.99 -12.97
N SER A 89 -6.02 -6.10 -12.58
CA SER A 89 -7.43 -6.45 -12.33
C SER A 89 -8.26 -6.20 -13.58
N VAL A 90 -8.98 -7.21 -14.05
CA VAL A 90 -9.89 -7.09 -15.19
C VAL A 90 -11.31 -7.06 -14.65
N LYS A 91 -11.94 -5.88 -14.70
CA LYS A 91 -13.36 -5.73 -14.32
C LYS A 91 -14.23 -6.19 -15.49
N GLY A 92 -14.71 -7.43 -15.45
CA GLY A 92 -15.73 -7.92 -16.37
C GLY A 92 -17.06 -7.16 -16.24
N HIS A 93 -17.88 -7.19 -17.29
CA HIS A 93 -19.31 -6.82 -17.26
C HIS A 93 -20.17 -7.93 -16.64
N THR A 94 -19.61 -8.73 -15.74
CA THR A 94 -20.41 -9.64 -14.91
C THR A 94 -21.00 -8.79 -13.80
N GLN A 95 -22.22 -8.31 -14.05
CA GLN A 95 -23.16 -7.88 -13.03
C GLN A 95 -23.57 -9.10 -12.19
N MET A 96 -22.58 -9.78 -11.60
CA MET A 96 -22.82 -10.71 -10.51
C MET A 96 -22.96 -9.80 -9.31
N THR A 97 -24.19 -9.33 -9.12
CA THR A 97 -24.61 -8.66 -7.89
C THR A 97 -24.36 -9.69 -6.80
N SER A 98 -23.18 -9.67 -6.20
CA SER A 98 -22.92 -10.48 -5.02
C SER A 98 -24.05 -10.15 -4.06
N ASN A 99 -24.75 -11.17 -3.56
CA ASN A 99 -25.84 -10.98 -2.58
C ASN A 99 -25.33 -10.37 -1.26
N TYR A 100 -24.02 -10.14 -1.18
CA TYR A 100 -23.31 -9.56 -0.08
C TYR A 100 -22.87 -8.14 -0.41
N THR A 101 -23.09 -7.24 0.55
CA THR A 101 -22.58 -5.87 0.53
C THR A 101 -21.64 -5.69 1.70
N VAL A 102 -20.43 -5.20 1.44
CA VAL A 102 -19.45 -4.84 2.48
C VAL A 102 -19.54 -3.34 2.76
N VAL A 103 -19.81 -2.98 4.02
CA VAL A 103 -19.91 -1.60 4.48
C VAL A 103 -18.86 -1.34 5.55
N GLN A 104 -17.96 -0.41 5.28
CA GLN A 104 -16.91 0.00 6.20
C GLN A 104 -17.28 1.29 6.94
N TRP A 105 -17.02 1.35 8.24
CA TRP A 105 -17.30 2.50 9.11
C TRP A 105 -16.15 2.76 10.10
N PRO A 106 -15.82 4.02 10.43
CA PRO A 106 -16.32 5.24 9.78
C PRO A 106 -15.69 5.46 8.39
N PRO A 107 -16.37 6.13 7.44
CA PRO A 107 -15.82 6.40 6.12
C PRO A 107 -14.67 7.42 6.17
N VAL A 108 -14.75 8.34 7.13
CA VAL A 108 -13.76 9.39 7.37
C VAL A 108 -13.49 9.44 8.87
N LEU A 109 -12.21 9.49 9.24
CA LEU A 109 -11.78 9.77 10.61
C LEU A 109 -11.33 11.22 10.71
N ASP A 110 -11.66 11.86 11.82
CA ASP A 110 -11.00 13.09 12.23
C ASP A 110 -9.50 12.83 12.48
N PRO A 111 -8.63 13.85 12.32
CA PRO A 111 -7.21 13.70 12.61
C PRO A 111 -6.99 13.20 14.04
N LEU A 112 -6.15 12.18 14.18
CA LEU A 112 -5.84 11.57 15.48
C LEU A 112 -4.41 11.91 15.92
N HIS A 113 -4.22 12.02 17.22
CA HIS A 113 -2.90 12.14 17.83
C HIS A 113 -2.29 10.75 18.10
N PRO A 114 -0.96 10.62 18.01
CA PRO A 114 -0.28 9.42 18.48
C PRO A 114 -0.61 9.13 19.95
N GLY A 115 -0.99 7.88 20.25
CA GLY A 115 -1.42 7.43 21.57
C GLY A 115 -2.94 7.27 21.70
N GLU A 116 -3.73 7.88 20.81
CA GLU A 116 -5.17 7.65 20.76
C GLU A 116 -5.50 6.27 20.19
N SER A 117 -6.66 5.72 20.55
CA SER A 117 -7.13 4.45 20.01
C SER A 117 -8.21 4.68 18.97
N VAL A 118 -8.15 3.93 17.88
CA VAL A 118 -9.18 3.94 16.83
C VAL A 118 -9.83 2.57 16.74
N THR A 119 -11.14 2.54 16.44
CA THR A 119 -11.87 1.31 16.14
C THR A 119 -12.53 1.44 14.78
N LEU A 120 -12.20 0.52 13.87
CA LEU A 120 -12.79 0.40 12.55
C LEU A 120 -13.77 -0.77 12.54
N GLN A 121 -14.84 -0.63 11.77
CA GLN A 121 -15.89 -1.63 11.63
C GLN A 121 -16.06 -2.03 10.16
N CYS A 122 -16.14 -3.32 9.92
CA CYS A 122 -16.52 -3.90 8.63
C CYS A 122 -17.82 -4.68 8.83
N SER A 123 -18.88 -4.28 8.13
CA SER A 123 -20.19 -4.94 8.19
C SER A 123 -20.46 -5.67 6.88
N ILE A 124 -20.82 -6.94 6.96
CA ILE A 124 -21.28 -7.74 5.82
C ILE A 124 -22.79 -7.79 5.90
N ILE A 125 -23.48 -7.37 4.84
CA ILE A 125 -24.94 -7.44 4.72
C ILE A 125 -25.25 -8.43 3.61
N SER A 126 -25.94 -9.51 3.95
CA SER A 126 -26.35 -10.55 2.99
C SER A 126 -27.85 -10.53 2.76
N VAL A 127 -28.29 -10.68 1.51
CA VAL A 127 -29.70 -10.87 1.14
C VAL A 127 -29.88 -12.35 0.76
N PHE A 128 -30.60 -13.11 1.59
CA PHE A 128 -30.87 -14.53 1.36
C PHE A 128 -32.08 -14.71 0.46
N ASP A 129 -31.87 -15.26 -0.75
CA ASP A 129 -32.92 -15.96 -1.50
C ASP A 129 -32.70 -17.49 -1.51
N LYS A 130 -32.06 -18.01 -0.44
CA LYS A 130 -31.42 -19.35 -0.25
C LYS A 130 -29.92 -19.32 -0.60
N ALA A 131 -29.08 -19.07 0.39
CA ALA A 131 -27.64 -19.12 0.24
C ALA A 131 -27.13 -20.57 0.37
N THR A 132 -26.35 -21.01 -0.62
CA THR A 132 -25.71 -22.34 -0.70
C THR A 132 -24.31 -22.41 -0.09
N CYS A 133 -23.76 -21.30 0.40
CA CYS A 133 -22.48 -21.30 1.11
C CYS A 133 -22.71 -21.28 2.62
N SER A 134 -22.37 -22.38 3.26
CA SER A 134 -22.45 -22.59 4.71
C SER A 134 -21.09 -22.43 5.40
N GLU A 135 -20.06 -21.93 4.71
CA GLU A 135 -18.68 -21.83 5.24
C GLU A 135 -18.35 -20.40 5.70
N ASP A 136 -17.96 -20.30 6.98
CA ASP A 136 -16.84 -19.55 7.54
C ASP A 136 -16.33 -18.35 6.72
N LEU A 137 -16.92 -17.19 6.99
CA LEU A 137 -16.47 -15.91 6.45
C LEU A 137 -15.13 -15.53 7.08
N SER A 138 -14.12 -15.21 6.28
CA SER A 138 -12.86 -14.66 6.79
C SER A 138 -12.73 -13.18 6.45
N VAL A 139 -12.32 -12.38 7.45
CA VAL A 139 -12.20 -10.93 7.33
C VAL A 139 -10.76 -10.50 7.56
N PHE A 140 -10.22 -9.78 6.61
CA PHE A 140 -8.87 -9.28 6.59
C PHE A 140 -8.89 -7.75 6.66
N TRP A 141 -8.01 -7.19 7.48
CA TRP A 141 -7.73 -5.77 7.47
C TRP A 141 -6.34 -5.52 6.90
N PHE A 142 -6.24 -4.55 6.00
CA PHE A 142 -4.97 -4.14 5.43
C PHE A 142 -4.86 -2.62 5.37
N ARG A 143 -3.62 -2.14 5.41
CA ARG A 143 -3.27 -0.72 5.31
C ARG A 143 -2.55 -0.45 4.00
N ALA A 144 -3.12 0.45 3.20
CA ALA A 144 -2.46 1.04 2.04
C ALA A 144 -1.69 2.31 2.47
N GLU A 145 -0.37 2.28 2.31
CA GLU A 145 0.51 3.44 2.48
C GLU A 145 0.76 4.10 1.12
N SER A 146 0.78 5.43 1.05
CA SER A 146 0.97 6.16 -0.23
C SER A 146 2.34 5.94 -0.88
N ASN A 147 3.32 5.43 -0.13
CA ASN A 147 4.71 5.21 -0.57
C ASN A 147 5.09 3.73 -0.70
N LYS A 148 4.15 2.79 -0.58
CA LYS A 148 4.41 1.34 -0.76
C LYS A 148 3.50 0.77 -1.83
N SER A 149 4.07 -0.07 -2.70
CA SER A 149 3.32 -0.78 -3.74
C SER A 149 2.47 -1.93 -3.20
N HIS A 150 2.82 -2.46 -2.02
CA HIS A 150 2.13 -3.60 -1.40
C HIS A 150 1.42 -3.18 -0.11
N PRO A 151 0.10 -3.43 0.00
CA PRO A 151 -0.62 -3.21 1.25
C PRO A 151 -0.14 -4.22 2.30
N ASN A 152 -0.01 -3.76 3.55
CA ASN A 152 0.35 -4.64 4.67
C ASN A 152 -0.94 -5.20 5.29
N ILE A 153 -1.07 -6.52 5.37
CA ILE A 153 -2.11 -7.17 6.18
C ILE A 153 -1.78 -6.87 7.64
N ILE A 154 -2.69 -6.19 8.33
CA ILE A 154 -2.49 -5.73 9.71
C ILE A 154 -3.22 -6.61 10.72
N TYR A 155 -4.27 -7.31 10.29
CA TYR A 155 -5.06 -8.16 11.18
C TYR A 155 -5.92 -9.12 10.36
N THR A 156 -6.00 -10.36 10.82
CA THR A 156 -6.90 -11.38 10.30
C THR A 156 -7.88 -11.75 11.42
N HIS A 157 -9.16 -11.50 11.19
CA HIS A 157 -10.18 -11.96 12.12
C HIS A 157 -10.51 -13.41 11.78
N GLY A 158 -10.17 -14.31 12.71
CA GLY A 158 -10.54 -15.72 12.64
C GLY A 158 -12.04 -15.92 12.89
N ASN A 159 -12.47 -17.16 12.69
CA ASN A 159 -13.83 -17.72 12.66
C ASN A 159 -14.73 -17.48 13.91
N THR A 160 -14.91 -16.23 14.33
CA THR A 160 -15.82 -15.88 15.43
C THR A 160 -17.03 -15.17 14.87
N HIS A 161 -18.11 -15.93 14.69
CA HIS A 161 -19.44 -15.47 14.26
C HIS A 161 -20.22 -14.69 15.34
N ASP A 162 -19.56 -14.31 16.44
CA ASP A 162 -20.18 -13.86 17.68
C ASP A 162 -21.05 -12.59 17.53
N GLU A 163 -20.85 -11.81 16.46
CA GLU A 163 -21.61 -10.57 16.18
C GLU A 163 -22.45 -10.64 14.88
N CYS A 164 -22.84 -11.85 14.46
CA CYS A 164 -23.73 -12.05 13.33
C CYS A 164 -25.21 -12.09 13.75
N GLU A 165 -25.94 -11.01 13.48
CA GLU A 165 -27.37 -10.89 13.79
C GLU A 165 -28.25 -11.00 12.54
N ASN A 166 -29.42 -11.62 12.69
CA ASN A 166 -30.45 -11.63 11.65
C ASN A 166 -31.24 -10.31 11.74
N ARG A 167 -31.18 -9.49 10.68
CA ARG A 167 -31.99 -8.26 10.57
C ARG A 167 -33.43 -8.55 10.14
N SER A 168 -33.65 -9.62 9.39
CA SER A 168 -34.97 -10.15 8.98
C SER A 168 -34.84 -11.62 8.56
N GLU A 169 -35.95 -12.28 8.21
CA GLU A 169 -35.94 -13.66 7.67
C GLU A 169 -35.08 -13.81 6.39
N ALA A 170 -34.87 -12.71 5.66
CA ALA A 170 -34.12 -12.68 4.40
C ALA A 170 -32.82 -11.88 4.47
N GLN A 171 -32.42 -11.32 5.62
CA GLN A 171 -31.21 -10.48 5.72
C GLN A 171 -30.42 -10.77 6.99
N LYS A 172 -29.13 -11.13 6.85
CA LYS A 172 -28.19 -11.25 7.96
C LYS A 172 -27.12 -10.19 7.87
N ARG A 173 -26.75 -9.63 9.02
CA ARG A 173 -25.66 -8.68 9.18
C ARG A 173 -24.62 -9.24 10.13
N CYS A 174 -23.39 -9.34 9.66
CA CYS A 174 -22.23 -9.65 10.51
C CYS A 174 -21.38 -8.39 10.67
N VAL A 175 -20.91 -8.15 11.88
CA VAL A 175 -20.08 -6.99 12.21
C VAL A 175 -18.73 -7.46 12.73
N TYR A 176 -17.66 -6.90 12.17
CA TYR A 176 -16.29 -7.18 12.61
C TYR A 176 -15.62 -5.87 12.99
N ARG A 177 -14.99 -5.86 14.17
CA ARG A 177 -14.32 -4.68 14.72
C ARG A 177 -12.82 -4.91 14.80
N PHE A 178 -12.06 -3.90 14.38
CA PHE A 178 -10.62 -3.85 14.51
C PHE A 178 -10.23 -2.60 15.29
N SER A 179 -9.60 -2.78 16.46
CA SER A 179 -9.15 -1.68 17.30
C SER A 179 -7.63 -1.65 17.39
N LYS A 180 -7.04 -0.45 17.36
CA LYS A 180 -5.59 -0.25 17.44
C LYS A 180 -5.25 1.08 18.11
N ASN A 181 -4.15 1.07 18.89
CA ASN A 181 -3.52 2.30 19.38
C ASN A 181 -2.65 2.92 18.27
N VAL A 182 -2.92 4.17 17.97
CA VAL A 182 -2.35 4.93 16.86
C VAL A 182 -0.92 5.34 17.18
N SER A 183 0.02 4.99 16.32
CA SER A 183 1.42 5.44 16.35
C SER A 183 1.71 6.44 15.23
N SER A 184 2.88 7.09 15.30
CA SER A 184 3.33 8.06 14.29
C SER A 184 3.53 7.48 12.88
N SER A 185 3.55 6.14 12.74
CA SER A 185 3.67 5.44 11.46
C SER A 185 2.34 4.88 10.93
N ASP A 186 1.22 5.15 11.61
CA ASP A 186 -0.07 4.51 11.31
C ASP A 186 -0.95 5.29 10.34
N ALA A 187 -0.48 6.45 9.85
CA ALA A 187 -1.14 7.19 8.79
C ALA A 187 -1.27 6.33 7.50
N GLY A 188 -2.44 6.37 6.88
CA GLY A 188 -2.73 5.57 5.69
C GLY A 188 -4.22 5.33 5.51
N THR A 189 -4.58 4.58 4.47
CA THR A 189 -5.97 4.16 4.27
C THR A 189 -6.13 2.69 4.67
N TYR A 190 -7.05 2.44 5.59
CA TYR A 190 -7.35 1.11 6.10
C TYR A 190 -8.51 0.55 5.32
N TYR A 191 -8.44 -0.71 4.90
CA TYR A 191 -9.49 -1.39 4.16
C TYR A 191 -9.79 -2.72 4.82
N CYS A 192 -11.07 -3.10 4.83
CA CYS A 192 -11.44 -4.49 5.05
C CYS A 192 -11.61 -5.24 3.73
N ALA A 193 -11.19 -6.49 3.69
CA ALA A 193 -11.48 -7.47 2.67
C ALA A 193 -12.18 -8.66 3.31
N VAL A 194 -13.21 -9.18 2.65
CA VAL A 194 -14.01 -10.30 3.13
C VAL A 194 -13.97 -11.37 2.05
N ASP A 195 -13.51 -12.56 2.41
CA ASP A 195 -13.59 -13.74 1.54
C ASP A 195 -14.91 -14.47 1.80
N ILE A 196 -15.73 -14.58 0.74
CA ILE A 196 -17.04 -15.21 0.73
C ILE A 196 -17.09 -16.18 -0.45
N CYS A 197 -17.06 -17.49 -0.17
CA CYS A 197 -17.10 -18.55 -1.19
C CYS A 197 -15.98 -18.43 -2.27
N GLY A 198 -14.80 -17.92 -1.92
CA GLY A 198 -13.71 -17.69 -2.87
C GLY A 198 -13.81 -16.38 -3.64
N GLU A 199 -14.81 -15.53 -3.36
CA GLU A 199 -14.89 -14.15 -3.83
C GLU A 199 -14.44 -13.19 -2.74
N ILE A 200 -13.50 -12.30 -3.06
CA ILE A 200 -13.05 -11.26 -2.14
C ILE A 200 -13.79 -9.96 -2.41
N LEU A 201 -14.56 -9.50 -1.41
CA LEU A 201 -15.25 -8.22 -1.42
C LEU A 201 -14.52 -7.19 -0.55
N PHE A 202 -14.32 -5.99 -1.08
CA PHE A 202 -13.62 -4.91 -0.39
C PHE A 202 -14.58 -3.89 0.20
N GLY A 203 -14.26 -3.40 1.39
CA GLY A 203 -14.83 -2.17 1.92
C GLY A 203 -14.29 -0.94 1.21
N ASN A 204 -14.99 0.18 1.31
CA ASN A 204 -14.62 1.44 0.66
C ASN A 204 -13.37 2.13 1.24
N GLY A 205 -12.85 1.62 2.37
CA GLY A 205 -11.69 2.19 3.03
C GLY A 205 -12.01 3.33 4.00
N THR A 206 -11.10 3.54 4.95
CA THR A 206 -11.14 4.61 5.96
C THR A 206 -9.77 5.27 6.00
N ALA A 207 -9.71 6.56 5.66
CA ALA A 207 -8.47 7.31 5.71
C ALA A 207 -8.16 7.76 7.14
N LEU A 208 -7.00 7.35 7.67
CA LEU A 208 -6.48 7.77 8.96
C LEU A 208 -5.41 8.85 8.75
N LYS A 209 -5.68 10.04 9.29
CA LYS A 209 -4.74 11.18 9.28
C LYS A 209 -4.22 11.40 10.70
N LEU A 210 -2.94 11.77 10.78
CA LEU A 210 -2.31 12.10 12.06
C LEU A 210 -2.18 13.61 12.21
N GLU A 211 -2.56 14.11 13.37
CA GLU A 211 -2.27 15.49 13.77
C GLU A 211 -1.05 15.52 14.69
N TYR A 212 -0.03 16.26 14.27
CA TYR A 212 1.18 16.46 15.04
C TYR A 212 1.07 17.75 15.82
N VAL A 213 0.97 17.65 17.14
CA VAL A 213 1.16 18.81 18.01
C VAL A 213 2.64 19.17 17.99
N ASN A 214 2.98 20.35 17.48
CA ASN A 214 4.33 20.89 17.62
C ASN A 214 4.59 21.14 19.11
N HIS A 215 5.24 20.20 19.78
CA HIS A 215 5.68 20.42 21.16
C HIS A 215 6.80 21.45 21.17
N LEU A 216 6.47 22.69 21.54
CA LEU A 216 7.45 23.71 21.92
C LEU A 216 8.15 23.25 23.19
N LYS A 217 9.40 22.77 23.06
CA LYS A 217 10.28 22.59 24.21
C LYS A 217 10.98 23.91 24.51
N VAL A 218 10.52 24.58 25.56
CA VAL A 218 11.20 25.76 26.10
C VAL A 218 12.22 25.29 27.13
N SER A 219 13.50 25.52 26.85
CA SER A 219 14.60 25.26 27.79
C SER A 219 15.00 26.58 28.42
N VAL A 220 14.77 26.74 29.72
CA VAL A 220 15.27 27.89 30.49
C VAL A 220 16.67 27.55 30.99
N ILE A 221 17.68 28.21 30.44
CA ILE A 221 19.05 28.06 30.91
C ILE A 221 19.29 29.18 31.92
N LYS A 222 19.55 28.83 33.20
CA LYS A 222 19.94 29.78 34.23
C LYS A 222 21.47 29.81 34.31
N HIS A 223 22.09 30.92 33.96
CA HIS A 223 23.49 31.17 34.32
C HIS A 223 23.55 31.96 35.62
N TYR A 224 24.28 31.45 36.60
CA TYR A 224 24.66 32.19 37.79
C TYR A 224 26.08 32.73 37.58
N ASN A 225 26.20 34.00 37.21
CA ASN A 225 27.43 34.76 37.35
C ASN A 225 27.25 35.76 38.49
N SER A 226 28.29 35.92 39.29
CA SER A 226 28.26 36.55 40.61
C SER A 226 28.09 38.07 40.63
N ASP A 227 27.41 38.68 39.65
CA ASP A 227 26.95 40.07 39.82
C ASP A 227 25.83 40.54 38.87
N ASP A 228 25.14 39.66 38.13
CA ASP A 228 23.88 40.05 37.46
C ASP A 228 23.04 38.82 37.07
N GLN A 229 21.79 38.79 37.55
CA GLN A 229 20.88 37.65 37.39
C GLN A 229 20.07 37.75 36.08
N LEU A 230 20.70 37.45 34.94
CA LEU A 230 20.01 37.41 33.66
C LEU A 230 19.34 36.05 33.43
N ASN A 231 18.00 36.03 33.38
CA ASN A 231 17.23 34.87 32.92
C ASN A 231 17.03 34.97 31.40
N TYR A 232 17.49 33.98 30.65
CA TYR A 232 17.18 33.86 29.23
C TYR A 232 16.37 32.59 28.96
N ALA A 233 15.37 32.75 28.12
CA ALA A 233 14.65 31.64 27.50
C ALA A 233 15.12 31.53 26.05
N ALA A 234 15.68 30.38 25.68
CA ALA A 234 15.95 30.07 24.29
C ALA A 234 14.76 29.29 23.72
N LEU A 235 14.20 29.77 22.61
CA LEU A 235 13.23 29.03 21.81
C LEU A 235 14.00 28.12 20.87
N ASN A 236 13.91 26.80 21.08
CA ASN A 236 14.49 25.83 20.16
C ASN A 236 13.41 25.32 19.22
N PHE A 237 13.44 25.77 17.97
CA PHE A 237 12.57 25.27 16.92
C PHE A 237 13.22 24.01 16.31
N SER A 238 12.63 22.84 16.52
CA SER A 238 13.08 21.63 15.82
C SER A 238 12.60 21.67 14.36
N GLU A 239 13.33 22.38 13.49
CA GLU A 239 13.10 22.29 12.05
C GLU A 239 13.52 20.90 11.53
N ARG A 240 12.60 20.19 10.87
CA ARG A 240 12.96 19.04 10.05
C ARG A 240 13.59 19.56 8.75
N LYS A 241 14.90 19.35 8.58
CA LYS A 241 15.63 19.66 7.35
C LYS A 241 14.96 18.98 6.14
N THR A 242 14.29 19.74 5.29
CA THR A 242 13.92 19.30 3.95
C THR A 242 15.19 19.15 3.12
N ARG A 243 15.47 17.94 2.63
CA ARG A 243 16.61 17.65 1.75
C ARG A 243 16.46 18.45 0.44
N GLY A 244 17.21 19.54 0.32
CA GLY A 244 17.34 20.28 -0.94
C GLY A 244 18.29 21.47 -0.84
N ARG A 245 19.48 21.31 -1.45
CA ARG A 245 20.46 22.34 -1.83
C ARG A 245 21.51 22.75 -0.77
N ARG A 246 22.75 22.30 -1.00
CA ARG A 246 23.98 22.86 -0.39
C ARG A 246 24.12 24.35 -0.78
N LYS A 247 24.14 25.28 0.18
CA LYS A 247 25.29 26.18 0.45
C LYS A 247 25.05 27.14 1.64
N ARG A 248 26.16 27.32 2.36
CA ARG A 248 26.59 28.41 3.27
C ARG A 248 26.09 28.38 4.72
N ASP A 249 27.05 28.60 5.61
CA ASP A 249 26.89 28.91 7.03
C ASP A 249 25.68 29.82 7.23
N ILE A 250 24.71 29.32 7.98
CA ILE A 250 23.67 30.12 8.59
C ILE A 250 23.87 29.87 10.08
N THR A 251 24.37 30.89 10.76
CA THR A 251 24.35 31.02 12.22
C THR A 251 22.96 30.63 12.72
N GLU A 252 22.89 29.76 13.73
CA GLU A 252 21.65 29.45 14.42
C GLU A 252 20.98 30.76 14.86
N ASP A 253 19.92 31.20 14.18
CA ASP A 253 19.14 32.38 14.55
C ASP A 253 18.36 32.05 15.83
N SER A 254 19.08 32.07 16.94
CA SER A 254 18.52 32.01 18.28
C SER A 254 17.90 33.38 18.56
N VAL A 255 16.59 33.49 18.44
CA VAL A 255 15.86 34.70 18.82
C VAL A 255 15.76 34.73 20.35
N TYR A 256 16.58 35.59 20.98
CA TYR A 256 16.52 35.81 22.42
C TYR A 256 15.58 36.98 22.72
N SER A 257 14.53 36.73 23.50
CA SER A 257 13.70 37.78 24.09
C SER A 257 14.08 37.98 25.55
N GLN A 258 14.40 39.21 25.93
CA GLN A 258 14.64 39.56 27.33
C GLN A 258 13.31 39.49 28.11
N VAL A 259 13.25 38.66 29.16
CA VAL A 259 12.09 38.60 30.05
C VAL A 259 12.32 39.62 31.17
N LYS A 260 11.59 40.73 31.16
CA LYS A 260 11.52 41.65 32.31
C LYS A 260 10.67 41.01 33.41
N SER A 261 11.21 40.93 34.63
CA SER A 261 10.41 40.61 35.82
C SER A 261 9.57 41.80 36.26
#